data_AF-A0A2G5IID7-F1
#
_entry.id   AF-A0A2G5IID7-F1
#
_cell.length_a   1.000
_cell.length_b   1.000
_cell.length_c   1.000
_cell.angle_alpha   90.00
_cell.angle_beta   90.00
_cell.angle_gamma   90.00
#
_symmetry.space_group_name_H-M   'P 1'
#
loop_
_entity.id
_entity.type
_entity.pdbx_description
1 polymer ?
#
loop_
_entity_poly.entity_id
_entity_poly.type
_entity_poly.pdbx_seq_one_letter_code
_entity_poly.pdbx_strand_id
1 'polypeptide(L)'
;MSASTLERTARPRRSRTRSRTVNARPALVISTLKPHQVDLRPACASLICPDCKTWVPISGLQTKRPKVVPHDTGLAGKDAAVRCRLGSNRLVTVDMTVKKWQERLEDGNSETVHRRKTTVLRKPKVALAPAVSQIAAQKQTAPTDDEPGDGRALWLLREMKWASTETAVRDADTRRAQLPAGDAPLGSPLVPLTTLHPKRPAR
;
A
#
# COMPACT_ATOMS: atom_id res chain seq x y z
N MET A 1 -13.48 -3.19 -42.56
CA MET A 1 -12.75 -2.94 -41.30
C MET A 1 -12.96 -1.47 -40.92
N SER A 2 -14.06 -1.17 -40.24
CA SER A 2 -14.49 0.21 -39.96
C SER A 2 -13.72 0.77 -38.76
N ALA A 3 -12.95 1.84 -38.99
CA ALA A 3 -12.27 2.57 -37.94
C ALA A 3 -13.32 3.32 -37.08
N SER A 4 -13.43 2.97 -35.81
CA SER A 4 -14.24 3.71 -34.84
C SER A 4 -13.63 5.11 -34.64
N THR A 5 -14.33 6.13 -35.13
CA THR A 5 -13.98 7.54 -34.93
C THR A 5 -14.39 7.91 -33.50
N LEU A 6 -13.47 7.79 -32.55
CA LEU A 6 -13.70 8.30 -31.19
C LEU A 6 -13.83 9.83 -31.26
N GLU A 7 -15.00 10.36 -30.90
CA GLU A 7 -15.23 11.80 -30.78
C GLU A 7 -14.23 12.41 -29.79
N ARG A 8 -13.38 13.31 -30.27
CA ARG A 8 -12.42 14.04 -29.44
C ARG A 8 -13.14 15.23 -28.80
N THR A 9 -13.52 15.08 -27.54
CA THR A 9 -14.06 16.16 -26.69
C THR A 9 -13.05 17.25 -26.33
N ALA A 10 -11.76 17.04 -26.63
CA ALA A 10 -10.70 18.00 -26.33
C ALA A 10 -10.62 19.10 -27.40
N ARG A 11 -10.76 20.36 -26.98
CA ARG A 11 -10.60 21.56 -27.82
C ARG A 11 -9.31 21.45 -28.67
N PRO A 12 -9.38 21.67 -30.00
CA PRO A 12 -8.21 21.58 -30.87
C PRO A 12 -7.17 22.61 -30.41
N ARG A 13 -5.99 22.11 -30.06
CA ARG A 13 -4.87 22.95 -29.63
C ARG A 13 -4.45 23.78 -30.85
N ARG A 14 -4.34 25.12 -30.71
CA ARG A 14 -3.75 25.98 -31.76
C ARG A 14 -2.41 25.37 -32.16
N SER A 15 -2.32 24.85 -33.38
CA SER A 15 -1.11 24.20 -33.87
C SER A 15 -0.07 25.29 -34.16
N ARG A 16 0.78 25.62 -33.19
CA ARG A 16 2.04 26.27 -33.53
C ARG A 16 2.82 25.30 -34.40
N THR A 17 3.38 25.80 -35.49
CA THR A 17 4.26 25.05 -36.39
C THR A 17 5.19 24.17 -35.56
N ARG A 18 5.12 22.86 -35.82
CA ARG A 18 5.86 21.83 -35.09
C ARG A 18 7.31 22.29 -34.98
N SER A 19 7.78 22.58 -33.77
CA SER A 19 9.16 23.01 -33.57
C SER A 19 10.07 21.99 -34.24
N ARG A 20 11.04 22.42 -35.04
CA ARG A 20 12.05 21.50 -35.58
C ARG A 20 13.07 21.10 -34.51
N THR A 21 13.16 21.89 -33.44
CA THR A 21 14.04 21.70 -32.29
C THR A 21 13.83 20.34 -31.65
N VAL A 22 14.95 19.69 -31.35
CA VAL A 22 15.04 18.43 -30.63
C VAL A 22 15.86 18.67 -29.37
N ASN A 23 15.44 18.09 -28.26
CA ASN A 23 16.20 18.14 -27.02
C ASN A 23 17.49 17.32 -27.16
N ALA A 24 18.62 17.83 -26.66
CA ALA A 24 19.92 17.15 -26.73
C ALA A 24 20.04 15.91 -25.84
N ARG A 25 19.10 15.70 -24.89
CA ARG A 25 19.08 14.52 -24.01
C ARG A 25 18.86 13.22 -24.79
N PRO A 26 19.35 12.08 -24.26
CA PRO A 26 19.16 10.77 -24.90
C PRO A 26 17.68 10.45 -25.10
N ALA A 27 17.37 9.74 -26.19
CA ALA A 27 16.00 9.36 -26.51
C ALA A 27 15.37 8.51 -25.39
N LEU A 28 14.07 8.71 -25.18
CA LEU A 28 13.28 7.87 -24.28
C LEU A 28 12.98 6.55 -24.97
N VAL A 29 13.51 5.46 -24.43
CA VAL A 29 13.21 4.11 -24.90
C VAL A 29 11.91 3.66 -24.26
N ILE A 30 10.90 3.31 -25.07
CA ILE A 30 9.55 3.04 -24.57
C ILE A 30 9.53 1.83 -23.64
N SER A 31 10.30 0.78 -23.93
CA SER A 31 10.37 -0.41 -23.07
C SER A 31 10.89 -0.19 -21.66
N THR A 32 11.60 0.92 -21.41
CA THR A 32 12.12 1.28 -20.08
C THR A 32 11.05 1.88 -19.18
N LEU A 33 9.93 2.36 -19.75
CA LEU A 33 8.79 2.87 -19.01
C LEU A 33 7.86 1.73 -18.61
N LYS A 34 7.12 1.92 -17.51
CA LYS A 34 6.13 0.92 -17.09
C LYS A 34 4.97 0.90 -18.11
N PRO A 35 4.30 -0.25 -18.32
CA PRO A 35 3.22 -0.36 -19.30
C PRO A 35 2.10 0.67 -19.11
N HIS A 36 1.73 0.99 -17.86
CA HIS A 36 0.71 2.00 -17.52
C HIS A 36 1.19 3.46 -17.65
N GLN A 37 2.46 3.70 -17.94
CA GLN A 37 3.03 5.03 -18.14
C GLN A 37 3.13 5.41 -19.61
N VAL A 38 2.73 4.51 -20.52
CA VAL A 38 2.74 4.73 -21.97
C VAL A 38 1.43 4.23 -22.55
N ASP A 39 0.89 4.97 -23.50
CA ASP A 39 -0.19 4.56 -24.37
C ASP A 39 0.35 4.54 -25.81
N LEU A 40 0.39 3.35 -26.43
CA LEU A 40 0.89 3.18 -27.81
C LEU A 40 -0.24 3.12 -28.86
N ARG A 41 -1.50 3.32 -28.46
CA ARG A 41 -2.61 3.30 -29.42
C ARG A 41 -2.39 4.39 -30.49
N PRO A 42 -2.49 4.08 -31.79
CA PRO A 42 -2.15 5.02 -32.86
C PRO A 42 -2.89 6.38 -32.79
N ALA A 43 -4.13 6.39 -32.29
CA ALA A 43 -4.93 7.60 -32.14
C ALA A 43 -4.51 8.49 -30.94
N CYS A 44 -3.90 7.89 -29.90
CA CYS A 44 -3.68 8.51 -28.60
C CYS A 44 -2.26 8.28 -28.06
N ALA A 45 -1.28 8.13 -28.96
CA ALA A 45 0.09 7.83 -28.58
C ALA A 45 0.65 8.87 -27.60
N SER A 46 0.89 8.47 -26.36
CA SER A 46 1.30 9.36 -25.27
C SER A 46 2.13 8.62 -24.23
N LEU A 47 2.92 9.36 -23.45
CA LEU A 47 3.71 8.80 -22.36
C LEU A 47 3.76 9.78 -21.19
N ILE A 48 4.07 9.26 -20.00
CA ILE A 48 4.42 10.09 -18.85
C ILE A 48 5.85 10.58 -19.00
N CYS A 49 6.04 11.89 -18.98
CA CYS A 49 7.36 12.49 -18.96
C CYS A 49 8.08 12.13 -17.63
N PRO A 50 9.29 11.54 -17.64
CA PRO A 50 9.96 11.14 -16.41
C PRO A 50 10.43 12.33 -15.56
N ASP A 51 10.62 13.50 -16.18
CA ASP A 51 11.13 14.69 -15.50
C ASP A 51 10.02 15.45 -14.74
N CYS A 52 8.81 15.55 -15.31
CA CYS A 52 7.72 16.34 -14.72
C CYS A 52 6.44 15.54 -14.42
N LYS A 53 6.43 14.24 -14.72
CA LYS A 53 5.32 13.30 -14.44
C LYS A 53 3.98 13.65 -15.08
N THR A 54 3.95 14.55 -16.06
CA THR A 54 2.73 14.85 -16.83
C THR A 54 2.56 13.88 -17.99
N TRP A 55 1.31 13.60 -18.36
CA TRP A 55 0.98 12.85 -19.56
C TRP A 55 1.16 13.73 -20.79
N VAL A 56 1.97 13.25 -21.75
CA VAL A 56 2.36 14.04 -22.91
C VAL A 56 2.19 13.24 -24.20
N PRO A 57 1.57 13.82 -25.24
CA PRO A 57 1.48 13.18 -26.55
C PRO A 57 2.85 12.99 -27.21
N ILE A 58 2.99 11.89 -27.94
CA ILE A 58 4.11 11.63 -28.83
C ILE A 58 3.71 12.14 -30.21
N SER A 59 4.47 13.09 -30.74
CA SER A 59 4.25 13.61 -32.08
C SER A 59 4.95 12.75 -33.11
N GLY A 60 4.22 12.35 -34.16
CA GLY A 60 4.79 11.65 -35.31
C GLY A 60 5.31 10.26 -34.95
N LEU A 61 4.49 9.44 -34.28
CA LEU A 61 4.85 8.08 -33.88
C LEU A 61 5.36 7.22 -35.06
N GLN A 62 4.76 7.39 -36.25
CA GLN A 62 5.14 6.69 -37.48
C GLN A 62 6.31 7.36 -38.25
N THR A 63 6.84 8.48 -37.75
CA THR A 63 7.94 9.19 -38.42
C THR A 63 9.28 8.69 -37.94
N LYS A 64 10.35 8.91 -38.73
CA LYS A 64 11.73 8.54 -38.36
C LYS A 64 12.22 9.15 -37.04
N ARG A 65 11.59 10.24 -36.58
CA ARG A 65 11.99 10.98 -35.37
C ARG A 65 10.75 11.33 -34.53
N PRO A 66 10.17 10.32 -33.83
CA PRO A 66 9.11 10.58 -32.88
C PRO A 66 9.67 11.40 -31.72
N LYS A 67 8.87 12.35 -31.21
CA LYS A 67 9.28 13.16 -30.06
C LYS A 67 8.11 13.59 -29.20
N VAL A 68 8.41 13.78 -27.92
CA VAL A 68 7.48 14.30 -26.93
C VAL A 68 7.08 15.73 -27.31
N VAL A 69 5.78 15.99 -27.35
CA VAL A 69 5.25 17.32 -27.64
C VAL A 69 5.71 18.30 -26.56
N PRO A 70 5.94 19.56 -26.95
CA PRO A 70 5.91 20.68 -26.05
C PRO A 70 4.88 20.61 -24.91
N HIS A 71 5.32 20.46 -23.65
CA HIS A 71 4.47 20.47 -22.46
C HIS A 71 5.06 21.28 -21.31
N ASP A 72 4.18 21.61 -20.37
CA ASP A 72 4.49 22.40 -19.18
C ASP A 72 4.48 21.49 -17.94
N THR A 73 5.09 21.96 -16.86
CA THR A 73 5.13 21.31 -15.55
C THR A 73 3.92 21.74 -14.73
N GLY A 74 3.40 20.84 -13.91
CA GLY A 74 2.25 21.11 -13.03
C GLY A 74 0.92 20.60 -13.58
N LEU A 75 -0.12 20.67 -12.75
CA LEU A 75 -1.47 20.28 -13.11
C LEU A 75 -2.13 21.35 -13.97
N ALA A 76 -2.71 20.90 -15.08
CA ALA A 76 -3.49 21.76 -15.96
C ALA A 76 -4.63 22.45 -15.18
N GLY A 77 -4.69 23.77 -15.28
CA GLY A 77 -5.72 24.59 -14.63
C GLY A 77 -5.52 24.87 -13.14
N LYS A 78 -4.43 24.38 -12.53
CA LYS A 78 -4.10 24.67 -11.12
C LYS A 78 -2.79 25.43 -10.97
N ASP A 79 -1.73 24.95 -11.62
CA ASP A 79 -0.39 25.49 -11.47
C ASP A 79 -0.04 26.48 -12.59
N ALA A 80 0.95 27.34 -12.34
CA ALA A 80 1.51 28.19 -13.38
C ALA A 80 2.08 27.33 -14.53
N ALA A 81 1.76 27.70 -15.76
CA ALA A 81 2.20 27.00 -16.97
C ALA A 81 3.70 27.23 -17.24
N VAL A 82 4.55 26.62 -16.43
CA VAL A 82 6.01 26.69 -16.57
C VAL A 82 6.48 25.60 -17.51
N ARG A 83 7.27 25.97 -18.50
CA ARG A 83 7.73 25.03 -19.52
C ARG A 83 8.62 23.91 -18.94
N CYS A 84 8.33 22.64 -19.26
CA CYS A 84 9.25 21.55 -18.91
C CYS A 84 10.52 21.60 -19.80
N ARG A 85 11.61 22.15 -19.26
CA ARG A 85 12.89 22.32 -19.98
C ARG A 85 13.59 20.99 -20.27
N LEU A 86 13.43 20.03 -19.37
CA LEU A 86 14.16 18.75 -19.39
C LEU A 86 13.52 17.71 -20.33
N GLY A 87 12.19 17.64 -20.37
CA GLY A 87 11.45 16.61 -21.10
C GLY A 87 10.80 17.07 -22.41
N SER A 88 10.62 18.37 -22.62
CA SER A 88 10.03 18.88 -23.87
C SER A 88 10.91 18.58 -25.08
N ASN A 89 10.27 18.26 -26.22
CA ASN A 89 10.94 17.97 -27.50
C ASN A 89 11.96 16.81 -27.45
N ARG A 90 11.89 15.95 -26.42
CA ARG A 90 12.79 14.80 -26.28
C ARG A 90 12.42 13.71 -27.27
N LEU A 91 13.42 13.13 -27.93
CA LEU A 91 13.21 12.02 -28.86
C LEU A 91 12.65 10.81 -28.12
N VAL A 92 11.87 10.02 -28.85
CA VAL A 92 11.32 8.76 -28.37
C VAL A 92 11.73 7.66 -29.32
N THR A 93 12.30 6.59 -28.77
CA THR A 93 12.63 5.36 -29.48
C THR A 93 11.52 4.36 -29.22
N VAL A 94 10.73 4.06 -30.25
CA VAL A 94 9.66 3.06 -30.21
C VAL A 94 10.27 1.70 -30.50
N ASP A 95 10.61 0.94 -29.46
CA ASP A 95 11.30 -0.34 -29.54
C ASP A 95 10.38 -1.55 -29.30
N MET A 96 9.09 -1.31 -29.05
CA MET A 96 8.08 -2.35 -28.90
C MET A 96 6.87 -2.09 -29.78
N THR A 97 6.22 -3.18 -30.21
CA THR A 97 4.98 -3.11 -30.97
C THR A 97 3.79 -2.81 -30.06
N VAL A 98 2.72 -2.27 -30.65
CA VAL A 98 1.45 -2.02 -29.92
C VAL A 98 0.92 -3.31 -29.30
N LYS A 99 0.99 -4.43 -30.02
CA LYS A 99 0.58 -5.76 -29.53
C LYS A 99 1.37 -6.16 -28.28
N LYS A 100 2.70 -6.07 -28.33
CA LYS A 100 3.58 -6.42 -27.19
C LYS A 100 3.37 -5.51 -25.97
N TRP A 101 3.07 -4.23 -26.20
CA TRP A 101 2.71 -3.32 -25.13
C TRP A 101 1.37 -3.69 -24.50
N GLN A 102 0.37 -4.03 -25.30
CA GLN A 102 -0.95 -4.45 -24.82
C GLN A 102 -0.85 -5.74 -23.99
N GLU A 103 -0.12 -6.74 -24.47
CA GLU A 103 0.16 -7.97 -23.72
C GLU A 103 0.78 -7.66 -22.35
N ARG A 104 1.81 -6.80 -22.29
CA ARG A 104 2.42 -6.37 -21.01
C ARG A 104 1.45 -5.66 -20.07
N LEU A 105 0.50 -4.91 -20.62
CA LEU A 105 -0.51 -4.20 -19.83
C LEU A 105 -1.53 -5.18 -19.24
N GLU A 106 -1.95 -6.18 -20.02
CA GLU A 106 -2.86 -7.25 -19.62
C GLU A 106 -2.22 -8.21 -18.59
N ASP A 107 -0.96 -8.60 -18.80
CA ASP A 107 -0.19 -9.45 -17.88
C ASP A 107 -0.01 -8.78 -16.51
N GLY A 108 0.39 -7.50 -16.51
CA GLY A 108 0.56 -6.73 -15.27
C GLY A 108 -0.75 -6.55 -14.50
N ASN A 109 -1.88 -6.45 -15.20
CA ASN A 109 -3.20 -6.42 -14.58
C ASN A 109 -3.55 -7.79 -13.96
N SER A 110 -3.24 -8.88 -14.66
CA SER A 110 -3.48 -10.26 -14.19
C SER A 110 -2.76 -10.53 -12.87
N GLU A 111 -1.49 -10.15 -12.72
CA GLU A 111 -0.74 -10.30 -11.45
C GLU A 111 -1.42 -9.60 -10.27
N THR A 112 -2.02 -8.42 -10.50
CA THR A 112 -2.74 -7.69 -9.44
C THR A 112 -4.12 -8.28 -9.11
N VAL A 113 -4.82 -8.83 -10.11
CA VAL A 113 -6.14 -9.47 -9.92
C VAL A 113 -6.03 -10.77 -9.14
N HIS A 114 -4.89 -11.47 -9.21
CA HIS A 114 -4.63 -12.69 -8.43
C HIS A 114 -4.33 -12.44 -6.94
N ARG A 115 -4.34 -11.20 -6.46
CA ARG A 115 -4.42 -10.95 -5.01
C ARG A 115 -5.77 -11.47 -4.53
N ARG A 116 -5.77 -12.69 -3.99
CA ARG A 116 -6.95 -13.28 -3.35
C ARG A 116 -7.52 -12.26 -2.38
N LYS A 117 -8.79 -11.90 -2.57
CA LYS A 117 -9.51 -11.07 -1.62
C LYS A 117 -9.40 -11.76 -0.26
N THR A 118 -8.72 -11.14 0.69
CA THR A 118 -8.69 -11.66 2.05
C THR A 118 -10.14 -11.70 2.53
N THR A 119 -10.65 -12.88 2.85
CA THR A 119 -11.98 -13.01 3.45
C THR A 119 -11.97 -12.16 4.72
N VAL A 120 -12.72 -11.06 4.71
CA VAL A 120 -12.88 -10.22 5.90
C VAL A 120 -13.67 -11.05 6.91
N LEU A 121 -12.97 -11.72 7.81
CA LEU A 121 -13.58 -12.34 8.97
C LEU A 121 -14.21 -11.19 9.79
N ARG A 122 -15.54 -11.17 9.86
CA ARG A 122 -16.22 -10.21 10.72
C ARG A 122 -15.79 -10.48 12.15
N LYS A 123 -15.42 -9.41 12.87
CA LYS A 123 -15.13 -9.50 14.30
C LYS A 123 -16.33 -10.17 14.98
N PRO A 124 -16.13 -11.23 15.77
CA PRO A 124 -17.22 -11.88 16.49
C PRO A 124 -18.01 -10.83 17.26
N LYS A 125 -19.33 -10.81 17.10
CA LYS A 125 -20.19 -9.96 17.92
C LYS A 125 -20.13 -10.53 19.34
N VAL A 126 -19.29 -9.93 20.18
CA VAL A 126 -19.28 -10.23 21.61
C VAL A 126 -20.62 -9.77 22.17
N ALA A 127 -21.23 -10.59 23.02
CA ALA A 127 -22.42 -10.18 23.76
C ALA A 127 -22.14 -8.85 24.47
N LEU A 128 -23.10 -7.92 24.42
CA LEU A 128 -22.96 -6.66 25.12
C LEU A 128 -22.72 -6.96 26.61
N ALA A 129 -21.68 -6.33 27.17
CA ALA A 129 -21.41 -6.48 28.59
C ALA A 129 -22.68 -6.07 29.39
N PRO A 130 -23.04 -6.82 30.44
CA PRO A 130 -24.19 -6.47 31.27
C PRO A 130 -24.01 -5.08 31.87
N ALA A 131 -25.14 -4.39 32.10
CA ALA A 131 -25.11 -3.08 32.71
C ALA A 131 -24.48 -3.14 34.11
N VAL A 132 -23.80 -2.08 34.53
CA VAL A 132 -23.14 -2.00 35.85
C VAL A 132 -24.12 -2.33 36.99
N SER A 133 -25.39 -1.94 36.85
CA SER A 133 -26.47 -2.27 37.78
C SER A 133 -26.80 -3.76 37.85
N GLN A 134 -26.73 -4.49 36.73
CA GLN A 134 -26.95 -5.93 36.68
C GLN A 134 -25.76 -6.70 37.28
N ILE A 135 -24.54 -6.22 37.09
CA ILE A 135 -23.33 -6.78 37.73
C ILE A 135 -23.41 -6.59 39.25
N ALA A 136 -23.82 -5.41 39.71
CA ALA A 136 -24.01 -5.14 41.13
C ALA A 136 -25.11 -6.02 41.75
N ALA A 137 -26.23 -6.19 41.04
CA ALA A 137 -27.33 -7.05 41.48
C ALA A 137 -26.93 -8.54 41.51
N GLN A 138 -26.18 -9.04 40.52
CA GLN A 138 -25.64 -10.40 40.53
C GLN A 138 -24.64 -10.62 41.68
N LYS A 139 -23.90 -9.59 42.07
CA LYS A 139 -23.01 -9.63 43.24
C LYS A 139 -23.78 -9.67 44.56
N GLN A 140 -25.03 -9.19 44.57
CA GLN A 140 -25.94 -9.21 45.72
C GLN A 140 -26.80 -10.48 45.79
N THR A 141 -27.06 -11.15 44.66
CA THR A 141 -27.84 -12.39 44.60
C THR A 141 -27.00 -13.66 44.47
N ALA A 142 -25.68 -13.53 44.28
CA ALA A 142 -24.77 -14.62 44.62
C ALA A 142 -25.00 -14.93 46.10
N PRO A 143 -25.28 -16.20 46.48
CA PRO A 143 -25.41 -16.55 47.87
C PRO A 143 -24.13 -16.10 48.56
N THR A 144 -24.29 -15.18 49.51
CA THR A 144 -23.32 -14.99 50.56
C THR A 144 -23.26 -16.31 51.31
N ASP A 145 -22.36 -17.19 50.90
CA ASP A 145 -21.68 -18.06 51.84
C ASP A 145 -20.88 -17.14 52.78
N ASP A 146 -21.60 -16.44 53.66
CA ASP A 146 -21.08 -15.76 54.85
C ASP A 146 -20.80 -16.84 55.91
N GLU A 147 -19.98 -17.82 55.54
CA GLU A 147 -19.00 -18.37 56.48
C GLU A 147 -17.72 -17.56 56.23
N PRO A 148 -16.94 -17.16 57.26
CA PRO A 148 -15.58 -16.70 57.06
C PRO A 148 -14.73 -17.90 56.60
N GLY A 149 -14.96 -18.31 55.36
CA GLY A 149 -14.27 -19.36 54.63
C GLY A 149 -12.87 -18.89 54.36
N ASP A 150 -12.01 -19.19 55.33
CA ASP A 150 -10.56 -19.20 55.30
C ASP A 150 -10.03 -18.96 53.87
N GLY A 151 -9.54 -17.75 53.57
CA GLY A 151 -8.90 -17.41 52.28
C GLY A 151 -7.75 -18.37 51.93
N ARG A 152 -7.35 -19.20 52.92
CA ARG A 152 -6.57 -20.42 52.82
C ARG A 152 -7.08 -21.42 51.76
N ALA A 153 -8.38 -21.59 51.59
CA ALA A 153 -8.91 -22.54 50.60
C ALA A 153 -8.72 -22.04 49.15
N LEU A 154 -8.86 -20.73 48.92
CA LEU A 154 -8.77 -20.15 47.57
C LEU A 154 -7.33 -20.08 47.04
N TRP A 155 -6.32 -19.81 47.90
CA TRP A 155 -4.93 -19.83 47.43
C TRP A 155 -4.44 -21.25 47.15
N LEU A 156 -4.87 -22.25 47.92
CA LEU A 156 -4.56 -23.67 47.67
C LEU A 156 -5.15 -24.14 46.33
N LEU A 157 -6.40 -23.77 46.03
CA LEU A 157 -7.01 -24.06 44.74
C LEU A 157 -6.25 -23.41 43.57
N ARG A 158 -5.72 -22.20 43.79
CA ARG A 158 -4.90 -21.51 42.80
C ARG A 158 -3.53 -22.15 42.63
N GLU A 159 -2.91 -22.60 43.71
CA GLU A 159 -1.63 -23.30 43.70
C GLU A 159 -1.73 -24.65 42.98
N MET A 160 -2.77 -25.44 43.29
CA MET A 160 -3.06 -26.69 42.59
C MET A 160 -3.33 -26.48 41.09
N LYS A 161 -4.05 -25.40 40.73
CA LYS A 161 -4.30 -25.04 39.34
C LYS A 161 -3.03 -24.58 38.61
N TRP A 162 -2.10 -23.95 39.33
CA TRP A 162 -0.79 -23.62 38.76
C TRP A 162 0.07 -24.86 38.59
N ALA A 163 0.14 -25.73 39.59
CA ALA A 163 0.88 -26.99 39.52
C ALA A 163 0.41 -27.87 38.35
N SER A 164 -0.90 -27.91 38.07
CA SER A 164 -1.45 -28.69 36.95
C SER A 164 -1.14 -28.10 35.57
N THR A 165 -0.81 -26.81 35.48
CA THR A 165 -0.54 -26.12 34.21
C THR A 165 0.95 -25.78 34.01
N GLU A 166 1.78 -25.92 35.04
CA GLU A 166 3.19 -25.55 35.05
C GLU A 166 4.00 -26.28 33.97
N THR A 167 3.80 -27.60 33.82
CA THR A 167 4.47 -28.41 32.79
C THR A 167 4.08 -27.96 31.38
N ALA A 168 2.79 -27.70 31.14
CA ALA A 168 2.32 -27.23 29.84
C ALA A 168 2.89 -25.85 29.48
N VAL A 169 3.04 -24.95 30.46
CA VAL A 169 3.69 -23.65 30.29
C VAL A 169 5.18 -23.82 30.00
N ARG A 170 5.88 -24.65 30.77
CA ARG A 170 7.32 -24.93 30.58
C ARG A 170 7.61 -25.54 29.20
N ASP A 171 6.78 -26.45 28.74
CA ASP A 171 6.88 -27.03 27.40
C ASP A 171 6.62 -25.98 26.30
N ALA A 172 5.64 -25.10 26.50
CA ALA A 172 5.35 -24.02 25.56
C ALA A 172 6.51 -23.01 25.47
N ASP A 173 7.13 -22.67 26.59
CA ASP A 173 8.29 -21.78 26.62
C ASP A 173 9.54 -22.45 26.00
N THR A 174 9.74 -23.75 26.24
CA THR A 174 10.82 -24.52 25.61
C THR A 174 10.68 -24.55 24.08
N ARG A 175 9.45 -24.76 23.57
CA ARG A 175 9.17 -24.69 22.13
C ARG A 175 9.39 -23.28 21.57
N ARG A 176 9.03 -22.23 22.32
CA ARG A 176 9.23 -20.84 21.90
C ARG A 176 10.72 -20.45 21.87
N ALA A 177 11.55 -21.06 22.73
CA ALA A 177 12.99 -20.85 22.74
C ALA A 177 13.74 -21.55 21.59
N GLN A 178 13.13 -22.55 20.95
CA GLN A 178 13.70 -23.19 19.77
C GLN A 178 13.45 -22.33 18.52
N LEU A 179 14.44 -21.51 18.19
CA LEU A 179 14.48 -20.78 16.92
C LEU A 179 15.02 -21.70 15.81
N PRO A 180 14.37 -21.78 14.63
CA PRO A 180 14.95 -22.44 13.46
C PRO A 180 16.21 -21.70 13.02
N ALA A 181 17.25 -22.44 12.62
CA ALA A 181 18.52 -21.86 12.19
C ALA A 181 18.31 -20.91 10.99
N GLY A 182 18.54 -19.62 11.20
CA GLY A 182 18.44 -18.58 10.17
C GLY A 182 17.65 -17.33 10.59
N ASP A 183 16.78 -17.43 11.60
CA ASP A 183 16.01 -16.28 12.10
C ASP A 183 16.57 -15.82 13.45
N ALA A 184 17.49 -14.86 13.40
CA ALA A 184 17.76 -14.03 14.58
C ALA A 184 16.56 -13.08 14.75
N PRO A 185 15.84 -13.08 15.89
CA PRO A 185 14.88 -12.02 16.17
C PRO A 185 15.64 -10.69 16.09
N LEU A 186 15.14 -9.75 15.28
CA LEU A 186 15.60 -8.36 15.33
C LEU A 186 15.51 -7.94 16.79
N GLY A 187 16.67 -7.77 17.42
CA GLY A 187 16.79 -7.68 18.88
C GLY A 187 15.73 -6.75 19.45
N SER A 188 14.84 -7.31 20.28
CA SER A 188 13.91 -6.50 21.04
C SER A 188 14.76 -5.49 21.84
N PRO A 189 14.45 -4.19 21.78
CA PRO A 189 15.20 -3.21 22.56
C PRO A 189 15.19 -3.63 24.03
N LEU A 190 16.37 -3.53 24.66
CA LEU A 190 16.57 -3.90 26.06
C LEU A 190 15.50 -3.19 26.91
N VAL A 191 14.57 -3.97 27.45
CA VAL A 191 13.57 -3.45 28.37
C VAL A 191 14.29 -3.17 29.68
N PRO A 192 14.18 -1.95 30.24
CA PRO A 192 14.75 -1.65 31.55
C PRO A 192 14.21 -2.63 32.60
N LEU A 193 15.11 -3.40 33.22
CA LEU A 193 14.75 -4.31 34.32
C LEU A 193 14.46 -3.56 35.62
N THR A 194 14.75 -2.26 35.65
CA THR A 194 14.43 -1.38 36.76
C THR A 194 12.95 -0.97 36.68
N THR A 195 12.15 -1.44 37.62
CA THR A 195 10.76 -0.99 37.79
C THR A 195 10.73 0.52 38.02
N LEU A 196 10.19 1.27 37.05
CA LEU A 196 9.92 2.70 37.21
C LEU A 196 8.78 2.87 38.22
N HIS A 197 9.11 3.31 39.43
CA HIS A 197 8.10 3.67 40.43
C HIS A 197 7.58 5.08 40.12
N PRO A 198 6.28 5.26 39.86
CA PRO A 198 5.71 6.59 39.68
C PRO A 198 5.81 7.36 41.00
N LYS A 199 6.55 8.48 41.01
CA LYS A 199 6.53 9.44 42.13
C LYS A 199 5.14 10.08 42.16
N ARG A 200 4.41 9.87 43.26
CA ARG A 200 3.19 10.63 43.53
C ARG A 200 3.56 12.12 43.70
N PRO A 201 2.86 13.06 43.05
CA PRO A 201 3.04 14.46 43.33
C PRO A 201 2.69 14.76 44.79
N ALA A 202 3.52 15.56 45.46
CA ALA A 202 3.20 16.08 46.77
C ALA A 202 1.96 16.98 46.67
N ARG A 203 1.02 16.80 47.60
CA ARG A 203 -0.14 17.67 47.78
C ARG A 203 0.27 19.02 48.36
#